data_AF-A0A7X4Y6V8-F1
#
_entry.id   AF-A0A7X4Y6V8-F1
#
_cell.length_a   1.000
_cell.length_b   1.000
_cell.length_c   1.000
_cell.angle_alpha   90.00
_cell.angle_beta   90.00
_cell.angle_gamma   90.00
#
_symmetry.space_group_name_H-M   'P 1'
#
loop_
_entity.id
_entity.type
_entity.pdbx_description
1 polymer ?
#
loop_
_entity_poly.entity_id
_entity_poly.type
_entity_poly.pdbx_seq_one_letter_code
_entity_poly.pdbx_strand_id
1 'polypeptide(L)'
;MANTIIGSSIVIDGEISGDEDLVIQGTVKGKISLKESLYVEGSGVVEADIETQNVEIAGRVTGNIAATDKVELKTDCRVVGDIKAPRILIADGASFKGNVDMDMKER
;
A
#
# COMPACT_ATOMS: atom_id res chain seq x y z
N MET A 1 -11.76 -13.59 0.09
CA MET A 1 -12.75 -12.51 -0.17
C MET A 1 -12.40 -11.43 0.83
N ALA A 2 -11.95 -10.26 0.37
CA ALA A 2 -11.68 -9.16 1.29
C ALA A 2 -12.99 -8.74 1.96
N ASN A 3 -13.03 -8.71 3.29
CA ASN A 3 -14.25 -8.40 4.04
C ASN A 3 -14.51 -6.89 4.14
N THR A 4 -13.47 -6.06 3.96
CA THR A 4 -13.59 -4.61 4.10
C THR A 4 -13.15 -3.86 2.84
N ILE A 5 -14.05 -3.05 2.29
CA ILE A 5 -13.82 -2.22 1.11
C ILE A 5 -14.15 -0.76 1.46
N ILE A 6 -13.17 0.13 1.27
CA ILE A 6 -13.36 1.58 1.37
C ILE A 6 -13.77 2.11 0.00
N GLY A 7 -15.06 2.39 -0.16
CA GLY A 7 -15.62 2.88 -1.42
C GLY A 7 -15.03 4.22 -1.90
N SER A 8 -15.14 4.48 -3.20
CA SER A 8 -14.49 5.61 -3.88
C SER A 8 -14.87 7.01 -3.36
N SER A 9 -16.06 7.16 -2.79
CA SER A 9 -16.57 8.41 -2.22
C SER A 9 -16.22 8.61 -0.74
N ILE A 10 -15.53 7.64 -0.13
CA ILE A 10 -15.15 7.69 1.28
C ILE A 10 -13.77 8.34 1.39
N VAL A 11 -13.67 9.30 2.30
CA VAL A 11 -12.41 9.91 2.71
C VAL A 11 -12.21 9.59 4.19
N ILE A 12 -11.10 8.92 4.50
CA ILE A 12 -10.71 8.61 5.87
C ILE A 12 -9.52 9.49 6.21
N ASP A 13 -9.62 10.18 7.35
CA ASP A 13 -8.53 10.97 7.92
C ASP A 13 -8.32 10.50 9.37
N GLY A 14 -7.19 9.86 9.63
CA GLY A 14 -6.88 9.28 10.94
C GLY A 14 -6.06 7.98 10.84
N GLU A 15 -6.26 7.10 11.82
CA GLU A 15 -5.57 5.82 11.90
C GLU A 15 -6.55 4.66 11.61
N ILE A 16 -6.16 3.78 10.68
CA ILE A 16 -6.87 2.55 10.37
C ILE A 16 -6.03 1.40 10.89
N SER A 17 -6.60 0.57 11.75
CA SER A 17 -5.97 -0.64 12.27
C SER A 17 -6.87 -1.84 12.06
N GLY A 18 -6.31 -2.96 11.59
CA GLY A 18 -7.07 -4.19 11.35
C GLY A 18 -6.19 -5.43 11.20
N ASP A 19 -6.82 -6.59 11.28
CA ASP A 19 -6.19 -7.91 11.12
C ASP A 19 -6.79 -8.73 9.96
N GLU A 20 -7.36 -8.04 8.98
CA GLU A 20 -7.96 -8.63 7.78
C GLU A 20 -7.51 -7.92 6.50
N ASP A 21 -7.81 -8.50 5.34
CA ASP A 21 -7.59 -7.88 4.04
C ASP A 21 -8.41 -6.60 3.85
N LEU A 22 -7.76 -5.50 3.46
CA LEU A 22 -8.41 -4.21 3.20
C LEU A 22 -8.27 -3.81 1.72
N VAL A 23 -9.38 -3.40 1.11
CA VAL A 23 -9.38 -2.81 -0.25
C VAL A 23 -9.71 -1.33 -0.18
N ILE A 24 -8.88 -0.48 -0.77
CA ILE A 24 -9.07 0.97 -0.81
C ILE A 24 -9.36 1.42 -2.25
N GLN A 25 -10.57 1.90 -2.48
CA GLN A 25 -10.99 2.56 -3.71
C GLN A 25 -11.14 4.09 -3.54
N GLY A 26 -11.24 4.56 -2.29
CA GLY A 26 -11.40 5.97 -1.92
C GLY A 26 -10.09 6.67 -1.55
N THR A 27 -10.19 7.70 -0.71
CA THR A 27 -9.02 8.45 -0.21
C THR A 27 -8.76 8.12 1.25
N VAL A 28 -7.51 7.82 1.60
CA VAL A 28 -7.10 7.57 2.98
C VAL A 28 -5.92 8.45 3.33
N LYS A 29 -6.01 9.16 4.45
CA LYS A 29 -4.98 10.04 4.99
C LYS A 29 -4.67 9.69 6.44
N GLY A 30 -3.38 9.66 6.78
CA GLY A 30 -2.94 9.40 8.15
C GLY A 30 -2.09 8.13 8.26
N LYS A 31 -2.58 7.09 8.92
CA LYS A 31 -1.82 5.85 9.16
C LYS A 31 -2.66 4.60 8.93
N ILE A 32 -2.07 3.59 8.29
CA ILE A 32 -2.70 2.30 8.02
C ILE A 32 -1.82 1.22 8.62
N SER A 33 -2.36 0.44 9.57
CA SER A 33 -1.68 -0.69 10.21
C SER A 33 -2.52 -1.95 10.04
N LEU A 34 -2.07 -2.84 9.15
CA LEU A 34 -2.75 -4.09 8.85
C LEU A 34 -1.84 -5.27 9.14
N LYS A 35 -2.40 -6.38 9.62
CA LYS A 35 -1.63 -7.62 9.79
C LYS A 35 -1.57 -8.48 8.53
N GLU A 36 -2.54 -8.33 7.64
CA GLU A 36 -2.68 -9.14 6.43
C GLU A 36 -2.29 -8.34 5.17
N SER A 37 -3.15 -8.31 4.15
CA SER A 37 -2.86 -7.67 2.87
C SER A 37 -3.65 -6.38 2.68
N LEU A 38 -3.01 -5.40 2.06
CA LEU A 38 -3.64 -4.16 1.63
C LEU A 38 -3.68 -4.09 0.11
N TYR A 39 -4.85 -3.79 -0.45
CA TYR A 39 -5.05 -3.62 -1.87
C TYR A 39 -5.52 -2.19 -2.15
N VAL A 40 -4.74 -1.43 -2.91
CA VAL A 40 -5.10 -0.09 -3.36
C VAL A 40 -5.54 -0.18 -4.82
N GLU A 41 -6.83 0.00 -5.07
CA GLU A 41 -7.38 -0.02 -6.43
C GLU A 41 -6.96 1.23 -7.23
N GLY A 42 -7.16 1.21 -8.55
CA GLY A 42 -6.73 2.31 -9.44
C GLY A 42 -7.30 3.69 -9.08
N SER A 43 -8.52 3.74 -8.54
CA SER A 43 -9.14 4.98 -8.05
C SER A 43 -8.68 5.39 -6.64
N GLY A 44 -7.98 4.50 -5.93
CA GLY A 44 -7.53 4.69 -4.56
C GLY A 44 -6.39 5.70 -4.47
N VAL A 45 -6.51 6.62 -3.51
CA VAL A 45 -5.48 7.61 -3.18
C VAL A 45 -5.13 7.46 -1.71
N VAL A 46 -3.89 7.06 -1.44
CA VAL A 46 -3.40 6.87 -0.06
C VAL A 46 -2.31 7.89 0.23
N GLU A 47 -2.53 8.76 1.20
CA GLU A 47 -1.57 9.73 1.73
C GLU A 47 -1.29 9.40 3.21
N ALA A 48 -0.59 8.29 3.44
CA ALA A 48 -0.45 7.71 4.78
C ALA A 48 0.82 6.87 4.92
N ASP A 49 1.24 6.66 6.18
CA ASP A 49 2.21 5.63 6.55
C ASP A 49 1.50 4.27 6.58
N ILE A 50 1.98 3.33 5.75
CA ILE A 50 1.40 2.01 5.57
C ILE A 50 2.30 0.97 6.21
N GLU A 51 1.78 0.22 7.17
CA GLU A 51 2.43 -0.94 7.78
C GLU A 51 1.56 -2.17 7.52
N THR A 52 2.06 -3.14 6.76
CA THR A 52 1.29 -4.33 6.36
C THR A 52 2.18 -5.56 6.14
N GLN A 53 1.59 -6.75 5.96
CA GLN A 53 2.36 -7.92 5.52
C GLN A 53 2.60 -7.88 4.01
N ASN A 54 1.52 -7.70 3.26
CA ASN A 54 1.53 -7.63 1.80
C ASN A 54 0.84 -6.34 1.34
N VAL A 55 1.38 -5.69 0.31
CA VAL A 55 0.74 -4.53 -0.31
C VAL A 55 0.63 -4.76 -1.82
N GLU A 56 -0.53 -4.46 -2.40
CA GLU A 56 -0.75 -4.38 -3.84
C GLU A 56 -1.26 -2.97 -4.19
N ILE A 57 -0.61 -2.30 -5.13
CA ILE A 57 -0.91 -0.90 -5.46
C ILE A 57 -1.20 -0.79 -6.95
N ALA A 58 -2.45 -0.52 -7.29
CA ALA A 58 -2.89 -0.12 -8.63
C ALA A 58 -3.16 1.39 -8.74
N GLY A 59 -3.38 2.08 -7.61
CA GLY A 59 -3.69 3.50 -7.57
C GLY A 59 -2.49 4.40 -7.28
N ARG A 60 -2.75 5.45 -6.48
CA ARG A 60 -1.74 6.44 -6.07
C ARG A 60 -1.44 6.34 -4.59
N VAL A 61 -0.17 6.23 -4.24
CA VAL A 61 0.29 6.19 -2.84
C VAL A 61 1.36 7.24 -2.62
N THR A 62 1.22 8.03 -1.56
CA THR A 62 2.19 9.01 -1.10
C THR A 62 2.44 8.81 0.39
N GLY A 63 3.66 8.44 0.76
CA GLY A 63 4.01 8.13 2.15
C GLY A 63 4.95 6.94 2.26
N ASN A 64 5.26 6.55 3.50
CA ASN A 64 6.15 5.42 3.75
C ASN A 64 5.39 4.11 3.69
N ILE A 65 5.97 3.09 3.06
CA ILE A 65 5.37 1.78 2.90
C ILE A 65 6.29 0.75 3.55
N ALA A 66 5.91 0.22 4.69
CA ALA A 66 6.58 -0.89 5.36
C ALA A 66 5.77 -2.17 5.12
N ALA A 67 6.31 -3.07 4.30
CA ALA A 67 5.77 -4.41 4.10
C ALA A 67 6.72 -5.46 4.65
N THR A 68 6.20 -6.42 5.41
CA THR A 68 7.03 -7.48 6.00
C THR A 68 7.28 -8.66 5.06
N ASP A 69 6.51 -8.82 3.98
CA ASP A 69 6.63 -9.92 3.02
C ASP A 69 6.85 -9.47 1.57
N LYS A 70 5.91 -8.74 0.96
CA LYS A 70 6.09 -8.24 -0.41
C LYS A 70 5.30 -6.97 -0.72
N VAL A 71 5.84 -6.17 -1.64
CA VAL A 71 5.17 -5.03 -2.27
C VAL A 71 4.98 -5.31 -3.75
N GLU A 72 3.76 -5.19 -4.25
CA GLU A 72 3.43 -5.34 -5.67
C GLU A 72 2.85 -4.03 -6.22
N LEU A 73 3.54 -3.47 -7.21
CA LEU A 73 3.14 -2.27 -7.94
C LEU A 73 2.55 -2.72 -9.28
N LYS A 74 1.27 -2.45 -9.51
CA LYS A 74 0.55 -2.80 -10.76
C LYS A 74 0.78 -1.75 -11.86
N THR A 75 0.37 -2.07 -13.07
CA THR A 75 0.47 -1.18 -14.23
C THR A 75 -0.24 0.15 -13.99
N ASP A 76 0.37 1.25 -14.42
CA ASP A 76 -0.10 2.64 -14.29
C ASP A 76 -0.21 3.16 -12.84
N CYS A 77 0.28 2.41 -11.84
CA CYS A 77 0.30 2.90 -10.47
C CYS A 77 1.37 4.00 -10.28
N ARG A 78 1.15 4.87 -9.28
CA ARG A 78 2.10 5.92 -8.94
C ARG A 78 2.38 5.96 -7.45
N VAL A 79 3.62 5.70 -7.07
CA VAL A 79 4.06 5.67 -5.68
C VAL A 79 5.16 6.69 -5.44
N VAL A 80 4.98 7.51 -4.41
CA VAL A 80 5.91 8.56 -4.01
C VAL A 80 6.21 8.44 -2.52
N GLY A 81 7.42 8.03 -2.16
CA GLY A 81 7.82 7.83 -0.77
C GLY A 81 8.75 6.64 -0.59
N ASP A 82 9.08 6.33 0.66
CA ASP A 82 10.06 5.32 1.00
C ASP A 82 9.40 3.94 1.16
N ILE A 83 9.91 2.93 0.45
CA ILE A 83 9.41 1.55 0.51
C ILE A 83 10.42 0.70 1.26
N LYS A 84 9.99 0.09 2.36
CA LYS A 84 10.75 -0.93 3.10
C LYS A 84 10.07 -2.27 2.96
N ALA A 85 10.69 -3.19 2.21
CA ALA A 85 10.14 -4.54 2.01
C ALA A 85 11.22 -5.54 1.56
N PRO A 86 11.15 -6.82 1.96
CA PRO A 86 12.13 -7.81 1.53
C PRO A 86 11.97 -8.22 0.06
N ARG A 87 10.78 -8.02 -0.53
CA ARG A 87 10.49 -8.32 -1.94
C ARG A 87 9.64 -7.21 -2.56
N ILE A 88 10.00 -6.80 -3.76
CA ILE A 88 9.26 -5.78 -4.52
C ILE A 88 9.08 -6.28 -5.94
N LEU A 89 7.84 -6.25 -6.41
CA LEU A 89 7.44 -6.54 -7.78
C LEU A 89 6.95 -5.24 -8.41
N ILE A 90 7.56 -4.84 -9.52
CA ILE A 90 7.20 -3.65 -10.27
C ILE A 90 6.70 -4.09 -11.64
N ALA A 91 5.41 -3.94 -11.89
CA ALA A 91 4.83 -4.22 -13.19
C ALA A 91 5.24 -3.16 -14.23
N ASP A 92 5.20 -3.54 -15.50
CA ASP A 92 5.41 -2.60 -16.60
C ASP A 92 4.40 -1.45 -16.53
N GLY A 93 4.90 -0.22 -16.71
CA GLY A 93 4.12 1.02 -16.61
C GLY A 93 3.95 1.59 -15.20
N ALA A 94 4.45 0.94 -14.15
CA ALA A 94 4.43 1.49 -12.80
C ALA A 94 5.46 2.62 -12.63
N SER A 95 5.07 3.71 -11.95
CA SER A 95 5.94 4.84 -11.65
C SER A 95 6.21 4.92 -10.15
N PHE A 96 7.45 4.67 -9.74
CA PHE A 96 7.90 4.82 -8.36
C PHE A 96 8.92 5.95 -8.22
N LYS A 97 8.79 6.77 -7.17
CA LYS A 97 9.73 7.83 -6.81
C LYS A 97 9.97 7.89 -5.30
N GLY A 98 11.15 7.48 -4.86
CA GLY A 98 11.59 7.56 -3.47
C GLY A 98 12.74 6.61 -3.22
N ASN A 99 13.00 6.28 -1.95
CA ASN A 99 14.03 5.30 -1.61
C ASN A 99 13.40 3.93 -1.38
N VAL A 100 14.17 2.89 -1.69
CA VAL A 100 13.79 1.51 -1.45
C VAL A 100 14.80 0.91 -0.48
N ASP A 101 14.32 0.45 0.67
CA ASP A 101 15.07 -0.30 1.65
C ASP A 101 14.63 -1.77 1.60
N MET A 102 15.43 -2.61 0.96
CA MET A 102 15.18 -4.05 0.99
C MET A 102 15.79 -4.65 2.24
N ASP A 103 14.94 -4.97 3.21
CA ASP A 103 15.34 -5.70 4.42
C ASP A 103 15.72 -7.13 4.04
N MET A 104 16.99 -7.34 3.69
CA MET A 104 17.55 -8.67 3.45
C MET A 104 17.59 -9.42 4.79
N LYS A 105 16.57 -10.22 5.06
CA LYS A 105 16.69 -11.29 6.05
C LYS A 105 17.64 -12.35 5.49
N GLU A 106 18.92 -12.24 5.84
CA GLU A 106 19.90 -13.32 5.71
C GLU A 106 19.35 -14.54 6.48
N ARG A 107 18.93 -15.60 5.77
CA ARG A 107 18.59 -16.90 6.34
C ARG A 107 19.63 -17.93 5.93
#